data_AF-A0A8S8YRX3-F1
#
_entry.id   AF-A0A8S8YRX3-F1
#
_cell.length_a   1.000
_cell.length_b   1.000
_cell.length_c   1.000
_cell.angle_alpha   90.00
_cell.angle_beta   90.00
_cell.angle_gamma   90.00
#
_symmetry.space_group_name_H-M   'P 1'
#
loop_
_entity.id
_entity.type
_entity.pdbx_description
1 polymer ?
#
loop_
_entity_poly.entity_id
_entity_poly.type
_entity_poly.pdbx_seq_one_letter_code
_entity_poly.pdbx_strand_id
1 'polypeptide(L)'
;MAEEDEGGFEFSTYIIGAIAITIVMLLLLPMLFVIGKSTAFSAYEEEELYQVSDMRESLGSEGEGYFIANTMSTPMLVNDWKDPHRTMLLIIAPEKPIDETEADAIYDFVTEKGGKVIVAADGTNANRLAAKFGVTFFGFPLQDENQHYLEYDQENVPYYPSWLNVWSVAAVSEDVNEMQAGAANRGCSEFQIVNKNPSSCRMPIMFRSPTGMKFEPSERDTTHPHERDVKVLATASSSAFIDLEGDGDASNPKNPAPGDLALIIRFDYNNITAYDQVREGQSSIGGDVGS
;
A
#
# COMPACT_ATOMS: atom_id res chain seq x y z
N MET A 1 -12.17 81.31 -17.70
CA MET A 1 -12.84 80.15 -18.28
C MET A 1 -12.22 78.96 -17.59
N ALA A 2 -13.03 78.28 -16.78
CA ALA A 2 -12.66 77.10 -15.99
C ALA A 2 -12.77 75.83 -16.85
N GLU A 3 -12.28 74.71 -16.30
CA GLU A 3 -12.16 73.35 -16.89
C GLU A 3 -10.98 73.25 -17.88
N GLU A 4 -10.00 72.35 -17.75
CA GLU A 4 -10.01 70.94 -17.37
C GLU A 4 -8.63 70.54 -16.78
N ASP A 5 -8.53 70.14 -15.51
CA ASP A 5 -7.36 69.36 -15.02
C ASP A 5 -7.70 68.45 -13.81
N GLU A 6 -8.99 68.16 -13.59
CA GLU A 6 -9.46 67.27 -12.50
C GLU A 6 -9.65 65.80 -12.95
N GLY A 7 -9.73 65.53 -14.26
CA GLY A 7 -10.04 64.18 -14.78
C GLY A 7 -8.87 63.18 -14.82
N GLY A 8 -7.61 63.67 -14.88
CA GLY A 8 -6.43 62.81 -15.00
C GLY A 8 -6.04 62.10 -13.70
N PHE A 9 -6.29 62.75 -12.56
CA PHE A 9 -5.94 62.21 -11.24
C PHE A 9 -6.94 61.14 -10.78
N GLU A 10 -8.24 61.32 -11.07
CA GLU A 10 -9.26 60.33 -10.79
C GLU A 10 -9.06 59.08 -11.64
N PHE A 11 -8.85 59.22 -12.96
CA PHE A 11 -8.67 58.08 -13.86
C PHE A 11 -7.45 57.21 -13.52
N SER A 12 -6.31 57.84 -13.18
CA SER A 12 -5.10 57.12 -12.75
C SER A 12 -5.32 56.36 -11.44
N THR A 13 -6.03 56.97 -10.48
CA THR A 13 -6.34 56.35 -9.18
C THR A 13 -7.30 55.16 -9.35
N TYR A 14 -8.31 55.27 -10.22
CA TYR A 14 -9.21 54.17 -10.55
C TYR A 14 -8.49 53.02 -11.26
N ILE A 15 -7.57 53.31 -12.19
CA ILE A 15 -6.78 52.28 -12.88
C ILE A 15 -5.84 51.57 -11.90
N ILE A 16 -5.12 52.31 -11.06
CA ILE A 16 -4.22 51.71 -10.07
C ILE A 16 -5.01 50.87 -9.05
N GLY A 17 -6.19 51.35 -8.63
CA GLY A 17 -7.11 50.59 -7.78
C GLY A 17 -7.59 49.29 -8.44
N ALA A 18 -7.99 49.36 -9.71
CA ALA A 18 -8.43 48.18 -10.47
C ALA A 18 -7.30 47.15 -10.67
N ILE A 19 -6.08 47.61 -10.94
CA ILE A 19 -4.89 46.74 -11.06
C ILE A 19 -4.54 46.11 -9.71
N ALA A 20 -4.57 46.87 -8.61
CA ALA A 20 -4.30 46.34 -7.28
C ALA A 20 -5.33 45.27 -6.87
N ILE A 21 -6.62 45.51 -7.13
CA ILE A 21 -7.69 44.56 -6.83
C ILE A 21 -7.53 43.29 -7.68
N THR A 22 -7.24 43.42 -8.98
CA THR A 22 -7.07 42.26 -9.87
C THR A 22 -5.85 41.40 -9.49
N ILE A 23 -4.73 42.01 -9.08
CA ILE A 23 -3.56 41.27 -8.59
C ILE A 23 -3.89 40.51 -7.30
N VAL A 24 -4.55 41.16 -6.35
CA VAL A 24 -4.96 40.50 -5.09
C VAL A 24 -5.92 39.34 -5.38
N MET A 25 -6.87 39.53 -6.31
CA MET A 25 -7.81 38.49 -6.68
C MET A 25 -7.11 37.32 -7.39
N LEU A 26 -6.14 37.58 -8.28
CA LEU A 26 -5.33 36.56 -8.95
C LEU A 26 -4.48 35.73 -7.97
N LEU A 27 -4.02 36.33 -6.87
CA LEU A 27 -3.22 35.63 -5.86
C LEU A 27 -4.09 34.82 -4.89
N LEU A 28 -5.29 35.29 -4.55
CA LEU A 28 -6.17 34.64 -3.56
C LEU A 28 -7.14 33.62 -4.17
N LEU A 29 -7.61 33.82 -5.41
CA LEU A 29 -8.53 32.89 -6.08
C LEU A 29 -7.99 31.45 -6.14
N PRO A 30 -6.72 31.20 -6.51
CA PRO A 30 -6.18 29.84 -6.53
C PRO A 30 -6.23 29.18 -5.15
N MET A 31 -5.98 29.92 -4.07
CA MET A 31 -6.06 29.37 -2.70
C MET A 31 -7.49 28.97 -2.34
N LEU A 32 -8.51 29.71 -2.77
CA LEU A 32 -9.91 29.34 -2.55
C LEU A 32 -10.33 28.07 -3.30
N PHE A 33 -9.74 27.78 -4.47
CA PHE A 33 -9.95 26.52 -5.18
C PHE A 33 -9.21 25.32 -4.56
N VAL A 34 -8.20 25.59 -3.72
CA VAL A 34 -7.40 24.56 -3.03
C VAL A 34 -7.93 24.28 -1.63
N ILE A 35 -8.57 25.25 -0.96
CA ILE A 35 -9.21 25.07 0.34
C ILE A 35 -10.36 24.06 0.20
N GLY A 36 -10.16 22.85 0.72
CA GLY A 36 -11.12 21.75 0.68
C GLY A 36 -10.79 20.65 -0.33
N LYS A 37 -9.74 20.79 -1.16
CA LYS A 37 -9.22 19.69 -1.98
C LYS A 37 -8.03 19.04 -1.26
N SER A 38 -8.25 17.81 -0.77
CA SER A 38 -7.15 16.95 -0.32
C SER A 38 -6.31 16.54 -1.54
N THR A 39 -4.98 16.47 -1.38
CA THR A 39 -4.12 15.88 -2.40
C THR A 39 -4.35 14.37 -2.40
N ALA A 40 -5.13 13.89 -3.36
CA ALA A 40 -5.32 12.46 -3.58
C ALA A 40 -4.00 11.83 -4.02
N PHE A 41 -3.65 10.68 -3.43
CA PHE A 41 -2.44 9.91 -3.80
C PHE A 41 -2.70 8.92 -4.94
N SER A 42 -3.96 8.64 -5.28
CA SER A 42 -4.29 7.93 -6.51
C SER A 42 -4.37 8.94 -7.65
N ALA A 43 -3.56 8.74 -8.69
CA ALA A 43 -3.70 9.50 -9.94
C ALA A 43 -4.94 9.07 -10.74
N TYR A 44 -5.68 8.07 -10.25
CA TYR A 44 -6.86 7.50 -10.89
C TYR A 44 -7.90 7.15 -9.82
N GLU A 45 -9.17 7.41 -10.16
CA GLU A 45 -10.39 7.32 -9.34
C GLU A 45 -10.68 8.57 -8.50
N GLU A 46 -11.47 9.47 -9.09
CA GLU A 46 -12.02 10.66 -8.41
C GLU A 46 -13.23 10.33 -7.50
N GLU A 47 -13.78 9.11 -7.48
CA GLU A 47 -15.11 8.90 -6.87
C GLU A 47 -15.31 7.79 -5.83
N GLU A 48 -14.52 6.71 -5.69
CA GLU A 48 -15.00 5.62 -4.78
C GLU A 48 -14.02 4.83 -3.89
N LEU A 49 -12.69 4.82 -4.10
CA LEU A 49 -11.79 4.00 -3.28
C LEU A 49 -10.45 4.68 -2.93
N TYR A 50 -10.51 5.72 -2.09
CA TYR A 50 -9.33 6.41 -1.54
C TYR A 50 -8.61 5.61 -0.43
N GLN A 51 -8.51 4.28 -0.54
CA GLN A 51 -8.01 3.41 0.54
C GLN A 51 -6.60 3.78 1.03
N VAL A 52 -5.72 4.20 0.12
CA VAL A 52 -4.36 4.64 0.47
C VAL A 52 -4.38 6.01 1.18
N SER A 53 -5.31 6.88 0.82
CA SER A 53 -5.50 8.17 1.52
C SER A 53 -6.09 7.96 2.91
N ASP A 54 -7.06 7.05 3.07
CA ASP A 54 -7.64 6.68 4.37
C ASP A 54 -6.59 6.02 5.28
N MET A 55 -5.76 5.15 4.70
CA MET A 55 -4.60 4.59 5.39
C MET A 55 -3.62 5.70 5.81
N ARG A 56 -3.37 6.69 4.96
CA ARG A 56 -2.50 7.82 5.30
C ARG A 56 -3.07 8.66 6.45
N GLU A 57 -4.37 8.91 6.45
CA GLU A 57 -5.03 9.68 7.52
C GLU A 57 -4.97 8.93 8.85
N SER A 58 -5.33 7.65 8.85
CA SER A 58 -5.32 6.80 10.04
C SER A 58 -3.92 6.53 10.61
N LEU A 59 -2.90 6.39 9.75
CA LEU A 59 -1.52 6.21 10.21
C LEU A 59 -0.83 7.54 10.54
N GLY A 60 -1.27 8.64 9.94
CA GLY A 60 -0.60 9.94 9.99
C GLY A 60 -0.66 10.61 11.37
N SER A 61 -0.28 11.89 11.40
CA SER A 61 -0.20 12.69 12.63
C SER A 61 -1.51 12.81 13.42
N GLU A 62 -2.65 12.64 12.75
CA GLU A 62 -3.98 12.71 13.38
C GLU A 62 -4.47 11.36 13.91
N GLY A 63 -3.81 10.26 13.56
CA GLY A 63 -4.10 8.91 14.03
C GLY A 63 -2.95 8.33 14.85
N GLU A 64 -2.22 7.36 14.29
CA GLU A 64 -1.13 6.64 14.98
C GLU A 64 0.19 7.41 15.09
N GLY A 65 0.27 8.62 14.52
CA GLY A 65 1.41 9.54 14.71
C GLY A 65 2.61 9.27 13.81
N TYR A 66 2.47 8.46 12.75
CA TYR A 66 3.54 8.25 11.78
C TYR A 66 3.74 9.47 10.88
N PHE A 67 5.01 9.72 10.53
CA PHE A 67 5.35 10.67 9.49
C PHE A 67 5.30 9.97 8.13
N ILE A 68 4.42 10.41 7.24
CA ILE A 68 4.20 9.76 5.94
C ILE A 68 4.77 10.62 4.82
N ALA A 69 5.93 10.18 4.33
CA ALA A 69 6.60 10.53 3.09
C ALA A 69 5.93 9.97 1.84
N ASN A 70 5.77 10.74 0.75
CA ASN A 70 5.60 10.17 -0.59
C ASN A 70 6.84 10.48 -1.42
N THR A 71 7.39 9.45 -2.05
CA THR A 71 8.50 9.57 -3.00
C THR A 71 8.03 9.07 -4.35
N MET A 72 8.11 9.94 -5.37
CA MET A 72 7.84 9.55 -6.75
C MET A 72 9.08 8.97 -7.46
N SER A 73 10.25 8.97 -6.82
CA SER A 73 11.51 8.53 -7.44
C SER A 73 12.08 7.25 -6.82
N THR A 74 12.70 6.48 -7.71
CA THR A 74 13.49 5.24 -7.53
C THR A 74 13.87 4.91 -6.09
N PRO A 75 13.52 3.71 -5.57
CA PRO A 75 13.89 3.20 -4.26
C PRO A 75 15.39 3.20 -3.93
N MET A 76 16.28 3.56 -4.86
CA MET A 76 17.71 3.78 -4.57
C MET A 76 17.97 4.74 -3.39
N LEU A 77 17.05 5.67 -3.12
CA LEU A 77 17.13 6.62 -1.99
C LEU A 77 16.86 5.99 -0.62
N VAL A 78 16.38 4.75 -0.57
CA VAL A 78 16.14 4.02 0.69
C VAL A 78 17.46 3.77 1.42
N ASN A 79 18.58 3.72 0.69
CA ASN A 79 19.90 3.59 1.29
C ASN A 79 20.31 4.79 2.16
N ASP A 80 19.78 5.98 1.87
CA ASP A 80 20.15 7.24 2.53
C ASP A 80 19.23 7.60 3.71
N TRP A 81 18.28 6.72 4.06
CA TRP A 81 17.39 6.97 5.18
C TRP A 81 18.15 6.93 6.50
N LYS A 82 18.01 8.00 7.29
CA LYS A 82 18.75 8.22 8.53
C LYS A 82 18.49 7.15 9.59
N ASP A 83 17.24 6.68 9.69
CA ASP A 83 16.79 5.72 10.70
C ASP A 83 15.99 4.56 10.09
N PRO A 84 16.65 3.63 9.37
CA PRO A 84 15.98 2.55 8.63
C PRO A 84 15.17 1.63 9.55
N HIS A 85 15.70 1.30 10.74
CA HIS A 85 15.06 0.50 11.78
C HIS A 85 13.71 1.05 12.32
N ARG A 86 13.36 2.30 12.00
CA ARG A 86 12.08 2.95 12.37
C ARG A 86 11.25 3.34 11.15
N THR A 87 11.68 2.92 9.97
CA THR A 87 11.06 3.34 8.72
C THR A 87 10.40 2.15 8.03
N MET A 88 9.23 2.39 7.46
CA MET A 88 8.51 1.44 6.63
C MET A 88 8.38 2.01 5.23
N LEU A 89 8.81 1.23 4.23
CA LEU A 89 8.62 1.51 2.82
C LEU A 89 7.38 0.75 2.34
N LEU A 90 6.51 1.45 1.61
CA LEU A 90 5.32 0.87 1.01
C LEU A 90 5.40 1.00 -0.50
N ILE A 91 5.36 -0.13 -1.21
CA ILE A 91 5.37 -0.21 -2.67
C ILE A 91 4.01 -0.78 -3.09
N ILE A 92 3.16 0.07 -3.67
CA ILE A 92 1.81 -0.31 -4.10
C ILE A 92 1.73 -0.19 -5.63
N ALA A 93 1.20 -1.23 -6.27
CA ALA A 93 0.91 -1.30 -7.69
C ALA A 93 2.03 -0.69 -8.57
N PRO A 94 3.26 -1.24 -8.52
CA PRO A 94 4.37 -0.68 -9.27
C PRO A 94 4.05 -0.71 -10.78
N GLU A 95 3.93 0.46 -11.40
CA GLU A 95 3.59 0.59 -12.83
C GLU A 95 4.74 0.14 -13.75
N LYS A 96 5.98 0.14 -13.25
CA LYS A 96 7.17 -0.28 -13.97
C LYS A 96 7.91 -1.37 -13.20
N PRO A 97 8.59 -2.30 -13.91
CA PRO A 97 9.44 -3.27 -13.26
C PRO A 97 10.52 -2.59 -12.41
N ILE A 98 10.63 -3.01 -11.15
CA ILE A 98 11.71 -2.59 -10.25
C ILE A 98 13.03 -3.05 -10.86
N ASP A 99 14.05 -2.19 -10.88
CA ASP A 99 15.36 -2.55 -11.42
C ASP A 99 16.19 -3.40 -10.44
N GLU A 100 17.30 -3.97 -10.91
CA GLU A 100 18.13 -4.86 -10.07
C GLU A 100 18.78 -4.12 -8.91
N THR A 101 19.21 -2.88 -9.15
CA THR A 101 19.91 -2.06 -8.14
C THR A 101 18.95 -1.56 -7.07
N GLU A 102 17.73 -1.18 -7.47
CA GLU A 102 16.62 -0.85 -6.57
C GLU A 102 16.23 -2.07 -5.73
N ALA A 103 16.10 -3.23 -6.36
CA ALA A 103 15.76 -4.47 -5.67
C ALA A 103 16.84 -4.85 -4.65
N ASP A 104 18.13 -4.70 -4.98
CA ASP A 104 19.26 -4.91 -4.06
C ASP A 104 19.21 -3.93 -2.88
N ALA A 105 18.99 -2.64 -3.15
CA ALA A 105 18.91 -1.63 -2.09
C ALA A 105 17.75 -1.88 -1.12
N ILE A 106 16.59 -2.32 -1.62
CA ILE A 106 15.44 -2.69 -0.78
C ILE A 106 15.72 -3.97 0.00
N TYR A 107 16.39 -4.95 -0.61
CA TYR A 107 16.78 -6.17 0.07
C TYR A 107 17.69 -5.85 1.25
N ASP A 108 18.78 -5.09 1.04
CA ASP A 108 19.71 -4.67 2.10
C ASP A 108 19.02 -3.81 3.17
N PHE A 109 18.06 -2.97 2.77
CA PHE A 109 17.27 -2.18 3.70
C PHE A 109 16.53 -3.05 4.72
N VAL A 110 15.97 -4.20 4.28
CA VAL A 110 15.30 -5.16 5.15
C VAL A 110 16.31 -6.04 5.88
N THR A 111 17.28 -6.62 5.17
CA THR A 111 18.15 -7.70 5.67
C THR A 111 19.39 -7.22 6.40
N GLU A 112 19.75 -5.95 6.30
CA GLU A 112 20.92 -5.40 6.98
C GLU A 112 20.58 -4.20 7.86
N LYS A 113 19.64 -3.35 7.41
CA LYS A 113 19.35 -2.05 8.07
C LYS A 113 18.14 -2.06 9.00
N GLY A 114 17.35 -3.14 9.02
CA GLY A 114 16.16 -3.27 9.87
C GLY A 114 14.94 -2.49 9.44
N GLY A 115 14.91 -2.06 8.18
CA GLY A 115 13.74 -1.49 7.55
C GLY A 115 12.61 -2.49 7.38
N LYS A 116 11.37 -1.97 7.34
CA LYS A 116 10.18 -2.74 7.00
C LYS A 116 9.74 -2.40 5.58
N VAL A 117 9.29 -3.40 4.82
CA VAL A 117 8.78 -3.19 3.47
C VAL A 117 7.48 -3.95 3.31
N ILE A 118 6.46 -3.27 2.78
CA ILE A 118 5.22 -3.89 2.31
C ILE A 118 5.17 -3.70 0.80
N VAL A 119 5.01 -4.80 0.07
CA VAL A 119 4.86 -4.81 -1.39
C VAL A 119 3.47 -5.35 -1.72
N ALA A 120 2.64 -4.52 -2.34
CA ALA A 120 1.34 -4.90 -2.87
C ALA A 120 1.37 -4.75 -4.39
N ALA A 121 1.30 -5.86 -5.12
CA ALA A 121 1.32 -5.87 -6.57
C ALA A 121 0.32 -6.89 -7.11
N ASP A 122 -0.29 -6.56 -8.24
CA ASP A 122 -1.21 -7.38 -9.03
C ASP A 122 -0.54 -7.95 -10.30
N GLY A 123 0.70 -7.55 -10.57
CA GLY A 123 1.45 -7.88 -11.78
C GLY A 123 2.86 -8.41 -11.51
N THR A 124 3.61 -8.66 -12.59
CA THR A 124 5.01 -9.15 -12.51
C THR A 124 6.05 -8.07 -12.24
N ASN A 125 5.65 -6.79 -12.16
CA ASN A 125 6.59 -5.67 -12.01
C ASN A 125 7.38 -5.71 -10.69
N ALA A 126 6.83 -6.36 -9.66
CA ALA A 126 7.51 -6.59 -8.38
C ALA A 126 8.40 -7.84 -8.38
N ASN A 127 8.35 -8.71 -9.41
CA ASN A 127 9.01 -10.03 -9.36
C ASN A 127 10.53 -9.96 -9.19
N ARG A 128 11.20 -8.93 -9.70
CA ARG A 128 12.65 -8.79 -9.52
C ARG A 128 13.02 -8.60 -8.05
N LEU A 129 12.24 -7.80 -7.31
CA LEU A 129 12.38 -7.65 -5.86
C LEU A 129 11.90 -8.91 -5.13
N ALA A 130 10.71 -9.41 -5.47
CA ALA A 130 10.08 -10.55 -4.81
C ALA A 130 10.95 -11.82 -4.89
N ALA A 131 11.62 -12.04 -6.02
CA ALA A 131 12.52 -13.17 -6.23
C ALA A 131 13.71 -13.19 -5.25
N LYS A 132 14.19 -12.01 -4.79
CA LYS A 132 15.23 -11.94 -3.74
C LYS A 132 14.76 -12.53 -2.41
N PHE A 133 13.43 -12.52 -2.19
CA PHE A 133 12.81 -13.15 -1.04
C PHE A 133 12.29 -14.57 -1.33
N GLY A 134 12.45 -15.09 -2.55
CA GLY A 134 11.90 -16.39 -2.96
C GLY A 134 10.41 -16.35 -3.29
N VAL A 135 9.86 -15.19 -3.63
CA VAL A 135 8.44 -15.03 -4.00
C VAL A 135 8.31 -14.75 -5.50
N THR A 136 7.31 -15.38 -6.11
CA THR A 136 6.91 -15.12 -7.50
C THR A 136 5.44 -14.72 -7.54
N PHE A 137 5.14 -13.55 -8.11
CA PHE A 137 3.80 -13.14 -8.53
C PHE A 137 3.51 -13.73 -9.91
N PHE A 138 2.32 -14.31 -10.08
CA PHE A 138 1.90 -14.89 -11.37
C PHE A 138 1.60 -13.81 -12.42
N GLY A 139 1.10 -12.65 -12.00
CA GLY A 139 0.85 -11.48 -12.85
C GLY A 139 -0.36 -11.60 -13.77
N PHE A 140 -1.19 -12.62 -13.54
CA PHE A 140 -2.51 -12.78 -14.14
C PHE A 140 -3.56 -12.87 -13.03
N PRO A 141 -4.83 -12.54 -13.31
CA PRO A 141 -5.87 -12.57 -12.29
C PRO A 141 -6.07 -13.97 -11.72
N LEU A 142 -6.21 -14.04 -10.40
CA LEU A 142 -6.61 -15.22 -9.67
C LEU A 142 -8.13 -15.30 -9.64
N GLN A 143 -8.69 -16.45 -10.00
CA GLN A 143 -10.12 -16.73 -9.89
C GLN A 143 -10.38 -17.77 -8.81
N ASP A 144 -11.36 -17.50 -7.95
CA ASP A 144 -11.75 -18.37 -6.85
C ASP A 144 -13.26 -18.56 -6.76
N GLU A 145 -13.76 -19.72 -7.18
CA GLU A 145 -15.19 -20.05 -7.09
C GLU A 145 -15.68 -20.18 -5.64
N ASN A 146 -14.82 -20.58 -4.70
CA ASN A 146 -15.22 -20.88 -3.32
C ASN A 146 -15.06 -19.69 -2.37
N GLN A 147 -14.14 -18.78 -2.65
CA GLN A 147 -13.82 -17.64 -1.80
C GLN A 147 -13.94 -16.31 -2.55
N HIS A 148 -15.07 -16.07 -3.21
CA HIS A 148 -15.37 -14.78 -3.84
C HIS A 148 -16.48 -14.00 -3.13
N TYR A 149 -16.50 -12.69 -3.33
CA TYR A 149 -17.56 -11.79 -2.91
C TYR A 149 -18.22 -11.13 -4.12
N LEU A 150 -19.49 -10.78 -3.96
CA LEU A 150 -20.26 -10.09 -4.98
C LEU A 150 -20.35 -8.60 -4.64
N GLU A 151 -20.18 -7.77 -5.65
CA GLU A 151 -20.49 -6.35 -5.57
C GLU A 151 -21.94 -6.15 -5.99
N TYR A 152 -22.63 -5.25 -5.30
CA TYR A 152 -24.02 -4.92 -5.55
C TYR A 152 -24.10 -3.45 -5.97
N ASP A 153 -24.96 -3.16 -6.95
CA ASP A 153 -25.25 -1.79 -7.33
C ASP A 153 -26.13 -1.08 -6.26
N GLN A 154 -26.42 0.20 -6.52
CA GLN A 154 -27.25 1.02 -5.63
C GLN A 154 -28.70 0.52 -5.48
N GLU A 155 -29.17 -0.34 -6.40
CA GLU A 155 -30.48 -0.98 -6.38
C GLU A 155 -30.43 -2.37 -5.73
N ASN A 156 -29.28 -2.74 -5.13
CA ASN A 156 -29.01 -4.02 -4.50
C ASN A 156 -29.14 -5.20 -5.47
N VAL A 157 -28.83 -4.97 -6.74
CA VAL A 157 -28.70 -5.99 -7.78
C VAL A 157 -27.21 -6.38 -7.88
N PRO A 158 -26.86 -7.68 -7.82
CA PRO A 158 -25.47 -8.07 -7.94
C PRO A 158 -24.97 -7.78 -9.36
N TYR A 159 -23.77 -7.23 -9.47
CA TYR A 159 -23.04 -7.27 -10.74
C TYR A 159 -22.85 -8.73 -11.18
N TYR A 160 -22.56 -8.95 -12.47
CA TYR A 160 -22.33 -10.31 -12.98
C TYR A 160 -21.30 -11.02 -12.09
N PRO A 161 -21.62 -12.23 -11.58
CA PRO A 161 -20.77 -12.89 -10.59
C PRO A 161 -19.37 -13.06 -11.17
N SER A 162 -18.41 -12.51 -10.46
CA SER A 162 -17.00 -12.52 -10.85
C SER A 162 -16.22 -13.25 -9.77
N TRP A 163 -15.56 -14.34 -10.16
CA TRP A 163 -14.63 -15.06 -9.29
C TRP A 163 -13.31 -14.31 -9.08
N LEU A 164 -13.16 -13.13 -9.69
CA LEU A 164 -11.98 -12.26 -9.54
C LEU A 164 -11.97 -11.52 -8.18
N ASN A 165 -13.13 -11.30 -7.57
CA ASN A 165 -13.24 -10.59 -6.31
C ASN A 165 -13.12 -11.57 -5.15
N VAL A 166 -11.92 -11.74 -4.60
CA VAL A 166 -11.59 -12.82 -3.67
C VAL A 166 -11.56 -12.31 -2.23
N TRP A 167 -12.05 -13.09 -1.29
CA TRP A 167 -11.82 -12.85 0.14
C TRP A 167 -10.96 -13.96 0.74
N SER A 168 -10.18 -13.64 1.76
CA SER A 168 -9.46 -14.64 2.55
C SER A 168 -9.50 -14.28 4.02
N VAL A 169 -9.13 -15.21 4.89
CA VAL A 169 -9.03 -14.96 6.33
C VAL A 169 -7.57 -15.01 6.73
N ALA A 170 -7.00 -13.83 6.99
CA ALA A 170 -5.58 -13.66 7.23
C ALA A 170 -5.24 -13.74 8.72
N ALA A 171 -4.15 -14.43 9.05
CA ALA A 171 -3.49 -14.31 10.34
C ALA A 171 -2.55 -13.09 10.36
N VAL A 172 -2.15 -12.60 11.53
CA VAL A 172 -1.23 -11.46 11.65
C VAL A 172 0.21 -11.89 11.92
N SER A 173 0.38 -12.93 12.73
CA SER A 173 1.70 -13.34 13.25
C SER A 173 2.03 -14.83 13.07
N GLU A 174 1.05 -15.65 12.69
CA GLU A 174 1.18 -17.11 12.58
C GLU A 174 0.94 -17.53 11.13
N ASP A 175 1.61 -18.61 10.69
CA ASP A 175 1.35 -19.21 9.38
C ASP A 175 0.00 -19.93 9.39
N VAL A 176 -0.88 -19.60 8.45
CA VAL A 176 -2.24 -20.17 8.39
C VAL A 176 -2.27 -21.69 8.15
N ASN A 177 -1.21 -22.26 7.59
CA ASN A 177 -1.06 -23.69 7.36
C ASN A 177 -0.63 -24.45 8.62
N GLU A 178 -0.05 -23.75 9.61
CA GLU A 178 0.48 -24.34 10.84
C GLU A 178 -0.36 -24.03 12.09
N MET A 179 -1.40 -23.20 11.95
CA MET A 179 -2.28 -22.85 13.07
C MET A 179 -3.01 -24.07 13.65
N GLN A 180 -3.17 -24.07 14.97
CA GLN A 180 -4.01 -25.06 15.65
C GLN A 180 -5.47 -24.95 15.19
N ALA A 181 -6.17 -26.08 15.07
CA ALA A 181 -7.54 -26.14 14.54
C ALA A 181 -8.54 -25.19 15.22
N GLY A 182 -8.36 -24.94 16.53
CA GLY A 182 -9.20 -24.00 17.29
C GLY A 182 -8.92 -22.53 16.97
N ALA A 183 -7.69 -22.19 16.57
CA ALA A 183 -7.26 -20.85 16.19
C ALA A 183 -7.56 -20.57 14.70
N ALA A 184 -7.41 -21.58 13.85
CA ALA A 184 -7.65 -21.47 12.40
C ALA A 184 -9.10 -21.07 12.05
N ASN A 185 -10.06 -21.45 12.90
CA ASN A 185 -11.48 -21.16 12.72
C ASN A 185 -11.99 -20.00 13.59
N ARG A 186 -11.10 -19.23 14.21
CA ARG A 186 -11.45 -18.16 15.16
C ARG A 186 -11.13 -16.79 14.59
N GLY A 187 -12.16 -15.95 14.48
CA GLY A 187 -12.00 -14.52 14.22
C GLY A 187 -11.36 -13.78 15.39
N CYS A 188 -10.58 -12.74 15.13
CA CYS A 188 -10.01 -11.90 16.19
C CYS A 188 -11.11 -11.21 16.99
N SER A 189 -11.00 -11.29 18.33
CA SER A 189 -11.93 -10.60 19.22
C SER A 189 -11.60 -9.11 19.31
N GLU A 190 -12.61 -8.29 19.65
CA GLU A 190 -12.42 -6.85 19.88
C GLU A 190 -11.32 -6.58 20.90
N PHE A 191 -11.26 -7.36 21.99
CA PHE A 191 -10.20 -7.26 22.99
C PHE A 191 -8.80 -7.48 22.39
N GLN A 192 -8.62 -8.45 21.50
CA GLN A 192 -7.33 -8.70 20.85
C GLN A 192 -6.92 -7.56 19.91
N ILE A 193 -7.89 -7.01 19.18
CA ILE A 193 -7.68 -5.89 18.25
C ILE A 193 -7.29 -4.62 19.02
N VAL A 194 -8.07 -4.25 20.03
CA VAL A 194 -7.85 -3.04 20.84
C VAL A 194 -6.51 -3.09 21.58
N ASN A 195 -6.12 -4.27 22.07
CA ASN A 195 -4.84 -4.44 22.77
C ASN A 195 -3.65 -4.72 21.83
N LYS A 196 -3.81 -4.59 20.51
CA LYS A 196 -2.76 -4.82 19.50
C LYS A 196 -2.07 -6.19 19.66
N ASN A 197 -2.83 -7.22 20.04
CA ASN A 197 -2.35 -8.59 20.23
C ASN A 197 -3.22 -9.61 19.44
N PRO A 198 -3.18 -9.57 18.10
CA PRO A 198 -3.88 -10.51 17.24
C PRO A 198 -3.11 -11.85 17.11
N SER A 199 -3.05 -12.59 18.21
CA SER A 199 -2.49 -13.95 18.26
C SER A 199 -3.59 -15.00 18.25
N SER A 200 -3.35 -16.14 17.56
CA SER A 200 -4.27 -17.27 17.48
C SER A 200 -5.68 -16.90 17.02
N CYS A 201 -5.75 -15.96 16.06
CA CYS A 201 -6.97 -15.50 15.45
C CYS A 201 -6.71 -15.01 14.01
N ARG A 202 -7.79 -14.87 13.23
CA ARG A 202 -7.73 -14.40 11.84
C ARG A 202 -8.71 -13.25 11.59
N MET A 203 -8.44 -12.46 10.56
CA MET A 203 -9.29 -11.35 10.13
C MET A 203 -9.64 -11.49 8.65
N PRO A 204 -10.88 -11.20 8.25
CA PRO A 204 -11.25 -11.21 6.84
C PRO A 204 -10.54 -10.08 6.09
N ILE A 205 -10.01 -10.37 4.92
CA ILE A 205 -9.43 -9.41 3.98
C ILE A 205 -10.09 -9.63 2.62
N MET A 206 -10.46 -8.54 1.97
CA MET A 206 -11.06 -8.53 0.64
C MET A 206 -10.03 -8.04 -0.37
N PHE A 207 -9.90 -8.76 -1.47
CA PHE A 207 -9.00 -8.46 -2.57
C PHE A 207 -9.82 -8.26 -3.85
N ARG A 208 -9.61 -7.12 -4.48
CA ARG A 208 -10.22 -6.82 -5.78
C ARG A 208 -9.29 -7.32 -6.88
N SER A 209 -9.68 -8.37 -7.60
CA SER A 209 -8.90 -8.95 -8.71
C SER A 209 -7.43 -9.22 -8.38
N PRO A 210 -7.09 -9.94 -7.28
CA PRO A 210 -5.70 -10.19 -6.93
C PRO A 210 -5.03 -11.10 -7.97
N THR A 211 -3.69 -11.12 -7.94
CA THR A 211 -2.91 -12.22 -8.51
C THR A 211 -2.45 -13.16 -7.39
N GLY A 212 -2.18 -14.41 -7.73
CA GLY A 212 -1.57 -15.35 -6.81
C GLY A 212 -0.10 -15.05 -6.57
N MET A 213 0.41 -15.50 -5.42
CA MET A 213 1.84 -15.59 -5.14
C MET A 213 2.22 -17.02 -4.80
N LYS A 214 3.48 -17.37 -5.08
CA LYS A 214 4.10 -18.60 -4.60
C LYS A 214 5.42 -18.29 -3.93
N PHE A 215 5.66 -18.95 -2.79
CA PHE A 215 6.96 -18.99 -2.15
C PHE A 215 7.72 -20.24 -2.57
N GLU A 216 8.96 -20.06 -3.01
CA GLU A 216 9.89 -21.11 -3.37
C GLU A 216 11.16 -20.91 -2.53
N PRO A 217 11.52 -21.85 -1.64
CA PRO A 217 12.71 -21.75 -0.82
C PRO A 217 13.96 -21.56 -1.68
N SER A 218 14.73 -20.51 -1.37
CA SER A 218 16.01 -20.24 -2.01
C SER A 218 17.10 -21.20 -1.51
N GLU A 219 18.23 -21.28 -2.23
CA GLU A 219 19.40 -22.01 -1.73
C GLU A 219 19.84 -21.51 -0.34
N ARG A 220 19.63 -20.21 -0.07
CA ARG A 220 19.94 -19.61 1.22
C ARG A 220 19.05 -20.15 2.35
N ASP A 221 17.77 -20.36 2.09
CA ASP A 221 16.84 -20.98 3.05
C ASP A 221 17.25 -22.41 3.39
N THR A 222 17.80 -23.15 2.41
CA THR A 222 18.27 -24.53 2.66
C THR A 222 19.60 -24.58 3.42
N THR A 223 20.49 -23.61 3.20
CA THR A 223 21.82 -23.56 3.82
C THR A 223 21.83 -22.86 5.17
N HIS A 224 20.90 -21.92 5.40
CA HIS A 224 20.76 -21.13 6.62
C HIS A 224 19.28 -21.14 7.09
N PRO A 225 18.75 -22.30 7.51
CA PRO A 225 17.32 -22.50 7.81
C PRO A 225 16.79 -21.68 9.00
N HIS A 226 17.66 -21.00 9.74
CA HIS A 226 17.31 -20.17 10.90
C HIS A 226 17.52 -18.67 10.65
N GLU A 227 17.82 -18.27 9.41
CA GLU A 227 18.06 -16.87 9.08
C GLU A 227 16.77 -16.04 9.10
N ARG A 228 15.71 -16.60 8.54
CA ARG A 228 14.39 -15.97 8.46
C ARG A 228 13.28 -16.98 8.69
N ASP A 229 12.14 -16.47 9.14
CA ASP A 229 10.89 -17.17 9.30
C ASP A 229 9.93 -16.68 8.21
N VAL A 230 9.36 -17.63 7.46
CA VAL A 230 8.47 -17.35 6.32
C VAL A 230 7.10 -17.86 6.68
N LYS A 231 6.13 -16.95 6.72
CA LYS A 231 4.75 -17.25 7.10
C LYS A 231 3.81 -16.87 5.99
N VAL A 232 3.03 -17.84 5.51
CA VAL A 232 1.86 -17.55 4.68
C VAL A 232 0.74 -17.09 5.60
N LEU A 233 0.37 -15.82 5.50
CA LEU A 233 -0.64 -15.21 6.36
C LEU A 233 -2.05 -15.33 5.78
N ALA A 234 -2.19 -15.51 4.47
CA ALA A 234 -3.46 -15.71 3.80
C ALA A 234 -3.27 -16.53 2.52
N THR A 235 -4.21 -17.41 2.22
CA THR A 235 -4.24 -18.24 1.01
C THR A 235 -5.54 -18.07 0.27
N ALA A 236 -5.53 -18.32 -1.04
CA ALA A 236 -6.75 -18.60 -1.79
C ALA A 236 -7.27 -20.00 -1.46
N SER A 237 -8.44 -20.37 -2.02
CA SER A 237 -8.95 -21.73 -1.92
C SER A 237 -8.07 -22.71 -2.71
N SER A 238 -8.14 -23.99 -2.35
CA SER A 238 -7.40 -25.04 -3.07
C SER A 238 -7.87 -25.25 -4.50
N SER A 239 -9.06 -24.74 -4.86
CA SER A 239 -9.61 -24.77 -6.21
C SER A 239 -9.30 -23.50 -7.01
N ALA A 240 -8.67 -22.50 -6.39
CA ALA A 240 -8.31 -21.28 -7.08
C ALA A 240 -7.31 -21.56 -8.20
N PHE A 241 -7.45 -20.83 -9.29
CA PHE A 241 -6.59 -20.95 -10.46
C PHE A 241 -6.19 -19.57 -10.97
N ILE A 242 -5.09 -19.53 -11.72
CA ILE A 242 -4.65 -18.32 -12.40
C ILE A 242 -5.19 -18.38 -13.84
N ASP A 243 -5.92 -17.36 -14.25
CA ASP A 243 -6.52 -17.28 -15.58
C ASP A 243 -5.55 -16.62 -16.58
N LEU A 244 -4.73 -17.44 -17.25
CA LEU A 244 -3.74 -16.98 -18.22
C LEU A 244 -4.38 -16.66 -19.57
N GLU A 245 -5.41 -17.41 -19.95
CA GLU A 245 -6.05 -17.28 -21.26
C GLU A 245 -7.18 -16.22 -21.26
N GLY A 246 -7.66 -15.82 -20.09
CA GLY A 246 -8.74 -14.84 -19.91
C GLY A 246 -10.12 -15.42 -20.21
N ASP A 247 -10.27 -16.74 -20.12
CA ASP A 247 -11.51 -17.45 -20.43
C ASP A 247 -12.34 -17.81 -19.18
N GLY A 248 -11.76 -17.62 -17.99
CA GLY A 248 -12.37 -17.98 -16.71
C GLY A 248 -12.68 -19.47 -16.55
N ASP A 249 -12.02 -20.34 -17.32
CA ASP A 249 -12.28 -21.77 -17.29
C ASP A 249 -11.21 -22.52 -16.48
N ALA A 250 -11.58 -22.98 -15.30
CA ALA A 250 -10.72 -23.80 -14.43
C ALA A 250 -10.35 -25.16 -15.06
N SER A 251 -11.12 -25.64 -16.04
CA SER A 251 -10.86 -26.90 -16.73
C SER A 251 -9.86 -26.77 -17.89
N ASN A 252 -9.52 -25.54 -18.29
CA ASN A 252 -8.52 -25.29 -19.31
C ASN A 252 -7.12 -25.66 -18.76
N PRO A 253 -6.41 -26.64 -19.37
CA PRO A 253 -5.11 -27.09 -18.86
C PRO A 253 -4.00 -26.02 -18.93
N LYS A 254 -4.24 -24.90 -19.62
CA LYS A 254 -3.33 -23.76 -19.65
C LYS A 254 -3.48 -22.82 -18.45
N ASN A 255 -4.59 -22.89 -17.73
CA ASN A 255 -4.84 -22.13 -16.51
C ASN A 255 -4.33 -22.98 -15.33
N PRO A 256 -3.17 -22.66 -14.73
CA PRO A 256 -2.62 -23.44 -13.65
C PRO A 256 -3.47 -23.29 -12.38
N ALA A 257 -3.73 -24.42 -11.73
CA ALA A 257 -4.35 -24.49 -10.41
C ALA A 257 -3.40 -25.21 -9.42
N PRO A 258 -2.39 -24.49 -8.86
CA PRO A 258 -1.38 -25.10 -7.99
C PRO A 258 -1.96 -25.64 -6.67
N GLY A 259 -3.09 -25.11 -6.21
CA GLY A 259 -3.75 -25.47 -4.97
C GLY A 259 -3.14 -24.87 -3.70
N ASP A 260 -1.99 -24.20 -3.82
CA ASP A 260 -1.21 -23.60 -2.73
C ASP A 260 -0.95 -22.09 -2.93
N LEU A 261 -1.86 -21.39 -3.62
CA LEU A 261 -1.72 -19.97 -3.92
C LEU A 261 -1.82 -19.11 -2.65
N ALA A 262 -0.75 -18.36 -2.36
CA ALA A 262 -0.70 -17.40 -1.27
C ALA A 262 -1.22 -16.02 -1.73
N LEU A 263 -1.86 -15.29 -0.80
CA LEU A 263 -2.33 -13.92 -0.99
C LEU A 263 -1.58 -12.92 -0.09
N ILE A 264 -1.04 -13.38 1.04
CA ILE A 264 -0.17 -12.59 1.91
C ILE A 264 0.95 -13.49 2.42
N ILE A 265 2.19 -13.05 2.27
CA ILE A 265 3.38 -13.74 2.77
C ILE A 265 4.17 -12.74 3.61
N ARG A 266 4.62 -13.18 4.78
CA ARG A 266 5.42 -12.38 5.72
C ARG A 266 6.77 -13.05 5.92
N PHE A 267 7.82 -12.21 5.91
CA PHE A 267 9.20 -12.61 6.19
C PHE A 267 9.67 -11.90 7.44
N ASP A 268 10.10 -12.65 8.45
CA ASP A 268 10.70 -12.12 9.67
C ASP A 268 12.17 -12.57 9.76
N TYR A 269 13.11 -11.62 9.91
CA TYR A 269 14.54 -11.94 10.00
C TYR A 269 15.01 -11.95 11.47
N ASN A 270 15.50 -13.09 11.94
CA ASN A 270 15.70 -13.34 13.37
C ASN A 270 16.77 -12.45 14.04
N ASN A 271 17.77 -11.99 13.28
CA ASN A 271 18.89 -11.20 13.78
C ASN A 271 18.72 -9.69 13.59
N ILE A 272 17.54 -9.24 13.16
CA ILE A 272 17.29 -7.87 12.76
C ILE A 272 16.20 -7.28 13.64
N THR A 273 16.51 -6.17 14.31
CA THR A 273 15.53 -5.47 15.16
C THR A 273 14.93 -4.29 14.42
N ALA A 274 13.64 -4.36 14.13
CA ALA A 274 12.83 -3.25 13.66
C ALA A 274 11.96 -2.73 14.82
N TYR A 275 11.75 -1.42 14.91
CA TYR A 275 10.91 -0.80 15.94
C TYR A 275 9.55 -0.41 15.36
N ASP A 276 8.48 -0.80 16.06
CA ASP A 276 7.10 -0.64 15.59
C ASP A 276 6.33 0.50 16.27
N GLN A 277 6.93 1.24 17.19
CA GLN A 277 6.23 2.28 17.94
C GLN A 277 6.83 3.66 17.73
N VAL A 278 5.95 4.62 17.45
CA VAL A 278 6.21 6.03 17.74
C VAL A 278 6.48 6.10 19.25
N ARG A 279 7.68 6.54 19.65
CA ARG A 279 7.99 6.72 21.07
C ARG A 279 7.02 7.74 21.65
N GLU A 280 6.11 7.30 22.51
CA GLU A 280 5.34 8.21 23.35
C GLU A 280 6.34 9.08 24.16
N GLY A 281 6.36 10.38 23.89
CA GLY A 281 7.08 11.35 24.72
C GLY A 281 8.40 11.96 24.19
N GLN A 282 8.76 11.80 22.91
CA GLN A 282 9.78 12.68 22.29
C GLN A 282 9.15 13.56 21.21
N SER A 283 8.62 14.71 21.63
CA SER A 283 8.58 15.86 20.75
C SER A 283 10.02 16.30 20.45
N SER A 284 10.26 16.76 19.21
CA SER A 284 11.50 17.40 18.74
C SER A 284 12.72 16.49 18.50
N ILE A 285 13.01 16.23 17.21
CA ILE A 285 14.38 16.38 16.67
C ILE A 285 14.25 17.25 15.43
N GLY A 286 14.77 18.48 15.55
CA GLY A 286 14.57 19.59 14.63
C GLY A 286 15.16 19.37 13.23
N GLY A 287 14.47 19.96 12.25
CA GLY A 287 15.09 20.38 11.02
C GLY A 287 16.06 21.52 11.32
N ASP A 288 17.34 21.23 11.23
CA ASP A 288 18.36 22.26 11.05
C ASP A 288 18.47 22.51 9.54
N VAL A 289 17.82 23.57 9.08
CA VAL A 289 18.05 24.14 7.76
C VAL A 289 19.26 25.06 7.93
N GLY A 290 20.37 24.66 7.32
CA GLY A 290 21.64 25.37 7.38
C GLY A 290 21.51 26.86 7.06
N SER A 291 22.17 27.65 7.90
CA SER A 291 22.63 29.02 7.59
C SER A 291 23.96 28.95 6.84
#